data_AF-D9WN18-F1
#
_entry.id   AF-D9WN18-F1
#
_cell.length_a   1.000
_cell.length_b   1.000
_cell.length_c   1.000
_cell.angle_alpha   90.00
_cell.angle_beta   90.00
_cell.angle_gamma   90.00
#
_symmetry.space_group_name_H-M   'P 1'
#
loop_
_entity.id
_entity.type
_entity.pdbx_description
1 polymer ?
#
loop_
_entity_poly.entity_id
_entity_poly.type
_entity_poly.pdbx_seq_one_letter_code
_entity_poly.pdbx_strand_id
1 'polypeptide(L)'
;MRGGRARPGDGEAAADRGAADRGQRGDRRGRRPRAEGRGGRGPYGMTDVLIVVALLLVAGAATAAVLNRDPVRQALVLSFLGLALALLFTFLQAPDVALSQLAVGSAVTPLMILLTVRKVRRRPGDSTDKGRER
;
A
#
# COMPACT_ATOMS: atom_id res chain seq x y z
N MET A 1 -9.99 68.14 47.86
CA MET A 1 -11.46 68.05 48.13
C MET A 1 -12.16 67.69 46.83
N ARG A 2 -13.03 66.66 46.86
CA ARG A 2 -14.21 66.34 46.01
C ARG A 2 -14.21 66.82 44.55
N GLY A 3 -14.42 66.00 43.52
CA GLY A 3 -15.44 64.97 43.26
C GLY A 3 -15.59 64.93 41.72
N GLY A 4 -16.13 63.96 41.01
CA GLY A 4 -17.08 62.91 41.32
C GLY A 4 -18.02 62.78 40.10
N ARG A 5 -17.90 61.66 39.38
CA ARG A 5 -18.95 60.91 38.64
C ARG A 5 -19.62 61.49 37.37
N ALA A 6 -19.33 60.80 36.27
CA ALA A 6 -20.21 59.97 35.43
C ALA A 6 -21.53 60.51 34.79
N ARG A 7 -21.47 60.50 33.44
CA ARG A 7 -22.45 60.09 32.39
C ARG A 7 -23.78 60.87 32.25
N PRO A 8 -24.21 61.10 30.99
CA PRO A 8 -25.26 60.21 30.46
C PRO A 8 -25.16 59.94 28.95
N GLY A 9 -25.69 58.77 28.53
CA GLY A 9 -26.31 58.48 27.21
C GLY A 9 -25.52 58.93 25.98
N ASP A 10 -25.91 58.85 24.73
CA ASP A 10 -27.13 58.43 24.05
C ASP A 10 -26.69 57.66 22.80
N GLY A 11 -27.53 56.74 22.35
CA GLY A 11 -27.17 55.72 21.37
C GLY A 11 -26.82 56.26 19.99
N GLU A 12 -25.82 55.63 19.37
CA GLU A 12 -25.73 55.54 17.92
C GLU A 12 -25.63 54.05 17.57
N ALA A 13 -26.81 53.43 17.51
CA ALA A 13 -26.98 52.18 16.83
C ALA A 13 -27.07 52.47 15.32
N ALA A 14 -26.42 51.59 14.55
CA ALA A 14 -26.66 51.34 13.13
C ALA A 14 -26.19 52.41 12.15
N ALA A 15 -25.04 52.16 11.51
CA ALA A 15 -25.04 51.65 10.13
C ALA A 15 -23.61 51.68 9.56
N ASP A 16 -22.88 50.56 9.67
CA ASP A 16 -21.85 50.27 8.67
C ASP A 16 -21.99 48.80 8.23
N ARG A 17 -23.08 48.55 7.49
CA ARG A 17 -23.17 47.41 6.58
C ARG A 17 -22.53 47.85 5.27
N GLY A 18 -21.27 47.50 5.06
CA GLY A 18 -20.60 47.96 3.85
C GLY A 18 -19.23 47.36 3.53
N ALA A 19 -18.79 46.28 4.17
CA ALA A 19 -17.53 45.61 3.81
C ALA A 19 -17.78 44.15 3.41
N ALA A 20 -18.76 43.96 2.51
CA ALA A 20 -18.76 42.81 1.65
C ALA A 20 -17.56 42.88 0.72
N ASP A 21 -16.79 41.80 0.70
CA ASP A 21 -16.46 41.14 -0.56
C ASP A 21 -15.80 42.01 -1.64
N ARG A 22 -14.58 42.50 -1.39
CA ARG A 22 -13.65 42.84 -2.47
C ARG A 22 -12.21 42.63 -2.02
N GLY A 23 -11.66 41.50 -2.42
CA GLY A 23 -10.21 41.35 -2.34
C GLY A 23 -9.70 39.93 -2.34
N GLN A 24 -10.35 39.03 -3.07
CA GLN A 24 -9.72 37.84 -3.61
C GLN A 24 -8.62 38.27 -4.59
N ARG A 25 -7.55 38.90 -4.05
CA ARG A 25 -6.30 39.14 -4.76
C ARG A 25 -5.57 37.82 -4.75
N GLY A 26 -5.96 36.99 -5.71
CA GLY A 26 -5.26 35.78 -6.06
C GLY A 26 -3.81 36.12 -6.36
N ASP A 27 -2.94 35.82 -5.41
CA ASP A 27 -1.52 35.78 -5.65
C ASP A 27 -1.20 34.49 -6.42
N ARG A 28 -1.61 34.49 -7.70
CA ARG A 28 -1.26 33.49 -8.71
C ARG A 28 -0.02 33.97 -9.48
N ARG A 29 0.96 34.57 -8.79
CA ARG A 29 2.23 34.96 -9.40
C ARG A 29 3.33 34.05 -8.89
N GLY A 30 3.54 32.97 -9.63
CA GLY A 30 4.65 32.08 -9.33
C GLY A 30 4.62 30.70 -9.97
N ARG A 31 3.73 30.42 -10.93
CA ARG A 31 3.93 29.26 -11.83
C ARG A 31 5.10 29.57 -12.76
N ARG A 32 6.32 29.35 -12.28
CA ARG A 32 7.43 28.99 -13.17
C ARG A 32 7.28 27.51 -13.47
N PRO A 33 6.98 27.09 -14.72
CA PRO A 33 7.32 25.74 -15.13
C PRO A 33 8.85 25.69 -15.08
N ARG A 34 9.39 25.14 -13.99
CA ARG A 34 10.80 24.81 -13.92
C ARG A 34 11.02 23.81 -15.02
N ALA A 35 11.71 24.26 -16.07
CA ALA A 35 12.08 23.51 -17.24
C ALA A 35 12.37 22.07 -16.84
N GLU A 36 11.59 21.15 -17.40
CA GLU A 36 11.88 19.73 -17.40
C GLU A 36 13.34 19.61 -17.81
N GLY A 37 14.18 19.24 -16.83
CA GLY A 37 15.52 18.79 -17.08
C GLY A 37 15.39 17.54 -17.92
N ARG A 38 15.33 17.73 -19.24
CA ARG A 38 15.55 16.75 -20.29
C ARG A 38 17.03 16.36 -20.23
N GLY A 39 17.46 15.87 -19.07
CA GLY A 39 18.73 15.20 -18.90
C GLY A 39 18.59 13.88 -19.62
N GLY A 40 19.37 13.71 -20.68
CA GLY A 40 19.41 12.51 -21.51
C GLY A 40 19.76 11.27 -20.69
N ARG A 41 18.78 10.72 -19.99
CA ARG A 41 18.74 9.32 -19.62
C ARG A 41 18.39 8.62 -20.93
N GLY A 42 19.33 7.85 -21.49
CA GLY A 42 19.00 6.90 -22.55
C GLY A 42 17.75 6.11 -22.15
N PRO A 43 16.96 5.60 -23.11
CA PRO A 43 15.61 5.09 -22.86
C PRO A 43 15.49 4.00 -21.79
N TYR A 44 16.61 3.52 -21.23
CA TYR A 44 16.68 2.61 -20.09
C TYR A 44 17.86 3.02 -19.19
N GLY A 45 17.58 3.56 -18.00
CA GLY A 45 18.61 3.65 -16.95
C GLY A 45 19.00 2.26 -16.47
N MET A 46 20.21 2.06 -15.94
CA MET A 46 20.61 0.74 -15.40
C MET A 46 19.63 0.21 -14.33
N THR A 47 19.02 1.11 -13.57
CA THR A 47 17.91 0.80 -12.65
C THR A 47 16.67 0.26 -13.36
N ASP A 48 16.26 0.84 -14.49
CA ASP A 48 15.11 0.34 -15.27
C ASP A 48 15.37 -1.06 -15.81
N VAL A 49 16.59 -1.34 -16.27
CA VAL A 49 16.99 -2.67 -16.74
C VAL A 49 16.90 -3.69 -15.59
N LEU A 50 17.40 -3.36 -14.41
CA LEU A 50 17.32 -4.23 -13.22
C LEU A 50 15.86 -4.49 -12.81
N ILE A 51 14.99 -3.48 -12.88
CA ILE A 51 13.56 -3.62 -12.60
C ILE A 51 12.90 -4.58 -13.60
N VAL A 52 13.16 -4.41 -14.90
CA VAL A 52 12.60 -5.28 -15.95
C VAL A 52 13.05 -6.73 -15.78
N VAL A 53 14.34 -6.96 -15.52
CA VAL A 53 14.87 -8.32 -15.29
C VAL A 53 14.20 -8.96 -14.08
N ALA A 54 14.03 -8.22 -12.99
CA ALA A 54 13.39 -8.77 -11.81
C ALA A 54 11.89 -9.01 -12.00
N LEU A 55 11.19 -8.16 -12.77
CA LEU A 55 9.79 -8.40 -13.16
C LEU A 55 9.66 -9.69 -13.99
N LEU A 56 10.57 -9.94 -14.93
CA LEU A 56 10.60 -11.18 -15.71
C LEU A 56 10.85 -12.41 -14.82
N LEU A 57 11.76 -12.29 -13.86
CA LEU A 57 12.08 -13.36 -12.91
C LEU A 57 10.89 -13.69 -12.00
N VAL A 58 10.18 -12.66 -11.52
CA VAL A 58 8.93 -12.81 -10.75
C VAL A 58 7.84 -13.46 -11.59
N ALA A 59 7.66 -13.01 -12.84
CA ALA A 59 6.67 -13.60 -13.74
C ALA A 59 6.94 -15.09 -13.97
N GLY A 60 8.20 -15.46 -14.27
CA GLY A 60 8.60 -16.86 -14.44
C GLY A 60 8.38 -17.70 -13.17
N ALA A 61 8.77 -17.18 -12.01
CA ALA A 61 8.56 -17.86 -10.73
C ALA A 61 7.06 -18.06 -10.42
N ALA A 62 6.23 -17.05 -10.70
CA ALA A 62 4.78 -17.13 -10.52
C ALA A 62 4.15 -18.16 -11.47
N THR A 63 4.55 -18.20 -12.74
CA THR A 63 4.08 -19.20 -13.70
C THR A 63 4.46 -20.62 -13.26
N ALA A 64 5.69 -20.82 -12.78
CA ALA A 64 6.15 -22.11 -12.24
C ALA A 64 5.39 -22.51 -10.96
N ALA A 65 4.99 -21.54 -10.13
CA ALA A 65 4.17 -21.79 -8.95
C ALA A 65 2.78 -22.33 -9.32
N VAL A 66 2.14 -21.72 -10.34
CA VAL A 66 0.80 -22.11 -10.81
C VAL A 66 0.78 -23.49 -11.46
N LEU A 67 1.87 -23.91 -12.11
CA LEU A 67 1.95 -25.24 -12.74
C LEU A 67 2.07 -26.41 -11.75
N ASN A 68 2.38 -26.16 -10.47
CA ASN A 68 2.50 -27.23 -9.47
C ASN A 68 1.13 -27.62 -8.89
N ARG A 69 0.68 -28.84 -9.18
CA ARG A 69 -0.57 -29.44 -8.65
C ARG A 69 -0.46 -30.04 -7.24
N ASP A 70 0.75 -30.28 -6.75
CA ASP A 70 0.97 -30.79 -5.40
C ASP A 70 1.02 -29.62 -4.40
N PRO A 71 0.10 -29.53 -3.43
CA PRO A 71 0.02 -28.41 -2.50
C PRO A 71 1.30 -28.19 -1.68
N VAL A 72 2.08 -29.23 -1.43
CA VAL A 72 3.37 -29.09 -0.73
C VAL A 72 4.40 -28.41 -1.62
N ARG A 73 4.50 -28.84 -2.89
CA ARG A 73 5.37 -28.19 -3.88
C ARG A 73 4.91 -26.77 -4.19
N GLN A 74 3.60 -26.55 -4.30
CA GLN A 74 3.02 -25.23 -4.52
C GLN A 74 3.41 -24.26 -3.39
N ALA A 75 3.31 -24.69 -2.13
CA ALA A 75 3.73 -23.88 -0.99
C ALA A 75 5.23 -23.52 -1.04
N LEU A 76 6.10 -24.49 -1.39
CA LEU A 76 7.54 -24.23 -1.52
C LEU A 76 7.85 -23.22 -2.64
N VAL A 77 7.21 -23.34 -3.80
CA VAL A 77 7.43 -22.37 -4.90
C VAL A 77 6.87 -20.99 -4.51
N LEU A 78 5.77 -20.93 -3.77
CA LEU A 78 5.21 -19.68 -3.27
C LEU A 78 6.13 -19.01 -2.24
N SER A 79 6.78 -19.79 -1.36
CA SER A 79 7.81 -19.27 -0.46
C SER A 79 8.97 -18.62 -1.23
N PHE A 80 9.42 -19.27 -2.31
CA PHE A 80 10.51 -18.77 -3.15
C PHE A 80 10.10 -17.50 -3.92
N LEU A 81 8.85 -17.46 -4.40
CA LEU A 81 8.27 -16.27 -5.02
C LEU A 81 8.22 -15.08 -4.05
N GLY A 82 7.78 -15.30 -2.81
CA GLY A 82 7.77 -14.27 -1.77
C GLY A 82 9.16 -13.73 -1.45
N LEU A 83 10.17 -14.60 -1.40
CA LEU A 83 11.57 -14.22 -1.23
C LEU A 83 12.08 -13.38 -2.41
N ALA A 84 11.79 -13.79 -3.64
CA ALA A 84 12.18 -13.05 -4.84
C ALA A 84 11.53 -11.66 -4.89
N LEU A 85 10.25 -11.55 -4.50
CA LEU A 85 9.54 -10.27 -4.39
C LEU A 85 10.13 -9.37 -3.29
N ALA A 86 10.50 -9.94 -2.15
CA ALA A 86 11.15 -9.19 -1.09
C ALA A 86 12.50 -8.60 -1.56
N LEU A 87 13.33 -9.42 -2.22
CA LEU A 87 14.58 -8.96 -2.82
C LEU A 87 14.34 -7.86 -3.86
N LEU A 88 13.31 -8.01 -4.70
CA LEU A 88 12.92 -6.98 -5.66
C LEU A 88 12.59 -5.65 -4.96
N PHE A 89 11.80 -5.68 -3.89
CA PHE A 89 11.50 -4.47 -3.13
C PHE A 89 12.71 -3.85 -2.43
N THR A 90 13.69 -4.67 -2.01
CA THR A 90 14.97 -4.17 -1.53
C THR A 90 15.71 -3.39 -2.62
N PHE A 91 15.74 -3.91 -3.86
CA PHE A 91 16.35 -3.20 -5.00
C PHE A 91 15.58 -1.94 -5.42
N LEU A 92 14.25 -1.93 -5.26
CA LEU A 92 13.41 -0.74 -5.51
C LEU A 92 13.56 0.35 -4.43
N GLN A 93 14.49 0.22 -3.48
CA GLN A 93 14.65 1.13 -2.34
C GLN A 93 13.40 1.23 -1.45
N ALA A 94 12.60 0.17 -1.37
CA ALA A 94 11.42 0.07 -0.51
C ALA A 94 11.65 -0.98 0.62
N PRO A 95 12.53 -0.69 1.60
CA PRO A 95 12.95 -1.67 2.62
C PRO A 95 11.80 -2.11 3.54
N ASP A 96 10.91 -1.20 3.94
CA ASP A 96 9.77 -1.54 4.82
C ASP A 96 8.78 -2.50 4.14
N VAL A 97 8.56 -2.29 2.84
CA VAL A 97 7.71 -3.15 2.01
C VAL A 97 8.39 -4.50 1.79
N ALA A 98 9.71 -4.53 1.59
CA ALA A 98 10.49 -5.75 1.47
C ALA A 98 10.40 -6.62 2.73
N LEU A 99 10.57 -6.03 3.91
CA LEU A 99 10.48 -6.75 5.19
C LEU A 99 9.09 -7.34 5.41
N SER A 100 8.05 -6.55 5.13
CA SER A 100 6.66 -7.00 5.23
C SER A 100 6.35 -8.12 4.23
N GLN A 101 6.82 -7.98 2.99
CA GLN A 101 6.61 -8.99 1.95
C GLN A 101 7.39 -10.28 2.22
N LEU A 102 8.60 -10.18 2.77
CA LEU A 102 9.37 -11.35 3.17
C LEU A 102 8.58 -12.16 4.19
N ALA A 103 8.08 -11.54 5.25
CA ALA A 103 7.29 -12.22 6.27
C ALA A 103 6.01 -12.84 5.68
N VAL A 104 5.24 -12.05 4.92
CA VAL A 104 3.92 -12.48 4.43
C VAL A 104 4.05 -13.49 3.30
N GLY A 105 4.79 -13.15 2.25
CA GLY A 105 4.89 -13.94 1.03
C GLY A 105 5.74 -15.19 1.19
N SER A 106 6.84 -15.14 1.96
CA SER A 106 7.74 -16.30 2.08
C SER A 106 7.28 -17.30 3.14
N ALA A 107 6.57 -16.85 4.18
CA ALA A 107 6.20 -17.69 5.32
C ALA A 107 4.69 -17.79 5.53
N VAL A 108 3.99 -16.67 5.72
CA VAL A 108 2.57 -16.69 6.14
C VAL A 108 1.68 -17.37 5.10
N THR A 109 1.73 -16.94 3.84
CA THR A 109 0.90 -17.49 2.77
C THR A 109 1.14 -19.00 2.55
N PRO A 110 2.37 -19.48 2.35
CA PRO A 110 2.63 -20.90 2.14
C PRO A 110 2.33 -21.77 3.38
N LEU A 111 2.57 -21.26 4.59
CA LEU A 111 2.20 -21.95 5.82
C LEU A 111 0.67 -22.11 5.92
N MET A 112 -0.10 -21.06 5.62
CA MET A 112 -1.56 -21.12 5.64
C MET A 112 -2.10 -22.18 4.67
N ILE A 113 -1.55 -22.24 3.46
CA ILE A 113 -1.93 -23.24 2.45
C ILE A 113 -1.63 -24.65 2.97
N LEU A 114 -0.42 -24.88 3.49
CA LEU A 114 -0.02 -26.19 4.00
C LEU A 114 -0.89 -26.66 5.17
N LEU A 115 -1.16 -25.76 6.12
CA LEU A 115 -2.04 -26.03 7.26
C LEU A 115 -3.47 -26.33 6.81
N THR A 116 -3.99 -25.57 5.85
CA THR A 116 -5.33 -25.77 5.29
C THR A 116 -5.45 -27.14 4.61
N VAL A 117 -4.49 -27.49 3.75
CA VAL A 117 -4.45 -28.79 3.07
C VAL A 117 -4.33 -29.92 4.08
N ARG A 118 -3.44 -29.80 5.07
CA ARG A 118 -3.29 -30.80 6.13
C ARG A 118 -4.58 -30.98 6.94
N LYS A 119 -5.30 -29.89 7.23
CA LYS A 119 -6.58 -29.92 7.95
C LYS A 119 -7.66 -30.63 7.14
N VAL A 120 -7.80 -30.30 5.85
CA VAL A 120 -8.77 -30.93 4.94
C VAL A 120 -8.45 -32.42 4.75
N ARG A 121 -7.18 -32.75 4.54
CA ARG A 121 -6.72 -34.13 4.30
C ARG A 121 -6.78 -35.02 5.55
N ARG A 122 -6.86 -34.44 6.75
CA ARG A 122 -7.11 -35.13 8.03
C ARG A 122 -8.59 -35.38 8.31
N ARG A 123 -9.51 -34.91 7.45
CA ARG A 123 -10.95 -35.15 7.57
C ARG A 123 -11.52 -36.22 6.62
N PRO A 124 -10.87 -37.37 6.34
CA PRO A 124 -11.52 -38.45 5.61
C PRO A 124 -12.35 -39.32 6.58
N GLY A 125 -13.68 -39.16 6.51
CA GLY A 125 -14.62 -40.29 6.70
C GLY A 125 -14.94 -40.80 8.11
N ASP A 126 -15.18 -39.95 9.11
CA ASP A 126 -15.57 -40.41 10.46
C ASP A 126 -17.07 -40.76 10.64
N SER A 127 -17.82 -41.07 9.57
CA SER A 127 -19.27 -41.27 9.72
C SER A 127 -19.97 -42.01 8.59
N THR A 128 -19.50 -43.19 8.17
CA THR A 128 -20.35 -44.10 7.38
C THR A 128 -20.01 -45.58 7.59
N ASP A 129 -20.01 -46.07 8.83
CA ASP A 129 -20.15 -47.52 9.07
C ASP A 129 -20.60 -47.85 10.52
N LYS A 130 -21.81 -47.45 10.92
CA LYS A 130 -22.49 -47.98 12.13
C LYS A 130 -24.00 -48.10 11.94
N GLY A 131 -24.42 -48.60 10.77
CA GLY A 131 -25.84 -48.64 10.38
C GLY A 131 -26.32 -49.94 9.76
N ARG A 132 -25.55 -51.04 9.80
CA ARG A 132 -25.95 -52.32 9.21
C ARG A 132 -25.60 -53.53 10.07
N GLU A 133 -26.07 -53.56 11.31
CA GLU A 133 -26.34 -54.85 11.95
C GLU A 133 -27.69 -54.72 12.69
N ARG A 134 -28.74 -55.06 11.94
CA ARG A 134 -30.06 -55.44 12.44
C ARG A 134 -30.17 -56.95 12.30
#